data_AF-A0AAU5UE14-F1
#
_entry.id   AF-A0AAU5UE14-F1
#
_cell.length_a   1.000
_cell.length_b   1.000
_cell.length_c   1.000
_cell.angle_alpha   90.00
_cell.angle_beta   90.00
_cell.angle_gamma   90.00
#
_symmetry.space_group_name_H-M   'P 1'
#
loop_
_entity.id
_entity.type
_entity.pdbx_description
1 polymer ?
#
loop_
_entity_poly.entity_id
_entity_poly.type
_entity_poly.pdbx_seq_one_letter_code
_entity_poly.pdbx_strand_id
1 'polypeptide(L)'
;MTVTVRDLVPEFLDFWASPDRSWDDYVEKHPEVLNDLTRSGRTLQQAQREKAFAAYEQFADRIRTNAPHSTRWIEQAADRVVPLLDAGHLDIDGIAMVGLATSNGWVADGTLYLAVELIPDERAAEILAAHEIAHALQAPLPEQPWPDEGPLGQDIYSEGFATALTAELFPQYGLAEHLWFGPGYDDWLADCRRSETAARAAILANLDSEDAAVSRRFLTLSGESEFPQRIGYYVGTRLIQDLRREHSWPDLARWSTARAMHELRAWLTNNDPEEARVPR
;
A
#
# COMPACT_ATOMS: atom_id res chain seq x y z
N MET A 1 -9.71 21.09 -0.51
CA MET A 1 -9.57 19.70 -0.94
C MET A 1 -10.52 19.44 -2.09
N THR A 2 -9.94 19.14 -3.23
CA THR A 2 -10.59 18.54 -4.39
C THR A 2 -10.05 17.13 -4.56
N VAL A 3 -10.93 16.19 -4.90
CA VAL A 3 -10.56 14.84 -5.33
C VAL A 3 -10.77 14.77 -6.83
N THR A 4 -9.70 14.60 -7.59
CA THR A 4 -9.74 14.46 -9.04
C THR A 4 -9.37 13.03 -9.39
N VAL A 5 -10.27 12.30 -10.02
CA VAL A 5 -10.00 10.93 -10.46
C VAL A 5 -10.11 10.83 -11.97
N ARG A 6 -9.04 10.39 -12.63
CA ARG A 6 -9.06 10.01 -14.05
C ARG A 6 -9.31 8.52 -14.16
N ASP A 7 -10.38 8.15 -14.86
CA ASP A 7 -10.74 6.76 -15.11
C ASP A 7 -10.29 6.32 -16.50
N LEU A 8 -9.24 5.50 -16.55
CA LEU A 8 -8.69 4.92 -17.78
C LEU A 8 -9.30 3.55 -18.10
N VAL A 9 -10.14 2.99 -17.23
CA VAL A 9 -10.70 1.65 -17.42
C VAL A 9 -11.60 1.56 -18.66
N PRO A 10 -12.46 2.54 -18.98
CA PRO A 10 -13.25 2.52 -20.22
C PRO A 10 -12.38 2.50 -21.48
N GLU A 11 -11.34 3.33 -21.52
CA GLU A 11 -10.41 3.42 -22.65
C GLU A 11 -9.61 2.13 -22.82
N PHE A 12 -9.22 1.48 -21.71
CA PHE A 12 -8.64 0.14 -21.75
C PHE A 12 -9.60 -0.89 -22.34
N LEU A 13 -10.88 -0.87 -21.94
CA LEU A 13 -11.88 -1.83 -22.43
C LEU A 13 -12.11 -1.67 -23.95
N ASP A 14 -12.15 -0.43 -24.44
CA ASP A 14 -12.24 -0.13 -25.87
C ASP A 14 -11.00 -0.61 -26.63
N PHE A 15 -9.80 -0.33 -26.08
CA PHE A 15 -8.53 -0.86 -26.60
C PHE A 15 -8.56 -2.39 -26.68
N TRP A 16 -8.98 -3.06 -25.61
CA TRP A 16 -8.93 -4.51 -25.50
C TRP A 16 -9.92 -5.20 -26.43
N ALA A 17 -11.09 -4.59 -26.66
CA ALA A 17 -12.11 -5.08 -27.58
C ALA A 17 -11.73 -4.92 -29.06
N SER A 18 -10.79 -4.04 -29.40
CA SER A 18 -10.38 -3.80 -30.78
C SER A 18 -9.59 -4.98 -31.37
N PRO A 19 -9.96 -5.50 -32.56
CA PRO A 19 -9.20 -6.57 -33.23
C PRO A 19 -7.83 -6.09 -33.74
N ASP A 20 -7.71 -4.79 -34.05
CA ASP A 20 -6.49 -4.16 -34.56
C ASP A 20 -5.74 -3.40 -33.46
N ARG A 21 -5.89 -3.82 -32.20
CA ARG A 21 -5.34 -3.12 -31.03
C ARG A 21 -3.81 -2.98 -31.11
N SER A 22 -3.34 -1.74 -30.99
CA SER A 22 -1.93 -1.41 -30.82
C SER A 22 -1.68 -1.02 -29.37
N TRP A 23 -0.90 -1.82 -28.65
CA TRP A 23 -0.49 -1.51 -27.28
C TRP A 23 0.39 -0.28 -27.22
N ASP A 24 1.26 -0.12 -28.22
CA ASP A 24 2.23 0.96 -28.23
C ASP A 24 1.48 2.30 -28.37
N ASP A 25 0.45 2.34 -29.22
CA ASP A 25 -0.45 3.50 -29.34
C ASP A 25 -1.26 3.75 -28.05
N TYR A 26 -1.69 2.68 -27.36
CA TYR A 26 -2.41 2.81 -26.10
C TYR A 26 -1.51 3.40 -25.01
N VAL A 27 -0.29 2.88 -24.86
CA VAL A 27 0.69 3.37 -23.89
C VAL A 27 1.20 4.77 -24.24
N GLU A 28 1.33 5.12 -25.51
CA GLU A 28 1.67 6.49 -25.92
C GLU A 28 0.62 7.50 -25.45
N LYS A 29 -0.67 7.13 -25.49
CA LYS A 29 -1.78 7.95 -24.99
C LYS A 29 -1.93 7.91 -23.48
N HIS A 30 -1.55 6.80 -22.86
CA HIS A 30 -1.73 6.51 -21.43
C HIS A 30 -0.41 6.02 -20.81
N PRO A 31 0.65 6.85 -20.78
CA PRO A 31 1.94 6.46 -20.23
C PRO A 31 1.89 6.08 -18.75
N GLU A 32 0.86 6.54 -18.03
CA GLU A 32 0.57 6.23 -16.63
C GLU A 32 0.45 4.72 -16.37
N VAL A 33 0.04 3.94 -17.38
CA VAL A 33 -0.07 2.49 -17.29
C VAL A 33 1.28 1.82 -17.03
N LEU A 34 2.38 2.46 -17.42
CA LEU A 34 3.74 1.99 -17.16
C LEU A 34 4.31 2.44 -15.82
N ASN A 35 3.61 3.30 -15.07
CA ASN A 35 4.17 3.97 -13.89
C ASN A 35 4.71 2.97 -12.85
N ASP A 36 4.02 1.85 -12.61
CA ASP A 36 4.49 0.81 -11.68
C ASP A 36 5.87 0.22 -12.05
N LEU A 37 6.19 0.16 -13.34
CA LEU A 37 7.52 -0.27 -13.78
C LEU A 37 8.52 0.88 -13.70
N THR A 38 8.17 2.04 -14.24
CA THR A 38 9.09 3.17 -14.37
C THR A 38 9.49 3.74 -13.03
N ARG A 39 8.58 3.77 -12.04
CA ARG A 39 8.87 4.22 -10.67
C ARG A 39 9.91 3.35 -9.97
N SER A 40 10.01 2.07 -10.35
CA SER A 40 11.04 1.16 -9.85
C SER A 40 12.30 1.13 -10.73
N GLY A 41 12.45 2.09 -11.65
CA GLY A 41 13.56 2.13 -12.62
C GLY A 41 13.53 0.99 -13.65
N ARG A 42 12.40 0.29 -13.81
CA ARG A 42 12.25 -0.83 -14.74
C ARG A 42 11.65 -0.38 -16.06
N THR A 43 12.06 -1.04 -17.14
CA THR A 43 11.44 -0.90 -18.46
C THR A 43 10.59 -2.12 -18.77
N LEU A 44 9.46 -1.93 -19.45
CA LEU A 44 8.61 -3.04 -19.88
C LEU A 44 9.34 -3.94 -20.88
N GLN A 45 9.63 -5.17 -20.48
CA GLN A 45 10.18 -6.21 -21.35
C GLN A 45 9.06 -6.95 -22.09
N GLN A 46 9.37 -7.53 -23.26
CA GLN A 46 8.41 -8.28 -24.06
C GLN A 46 7.72 -9.40 -23.26
N ALA A 47 8.48 -10.19 -22.48
CA ALA A 47 7.91 -11.26 -21.66
C ALA A 47 6.95 -10.75 -20.58
N GLN A 48 7.19 -9.55 -20.02
CA GLN A 48 6.29 -8.93 -19.04
C GLN A 48 4.99 -8.46 -19.71
N ARG A 49 5.09 -7.90 -20.92
CA ARG A 49 3.92 -7.52 -21.73
C ARG A 49 3.06 -8.73 -22.08
N GLU A 50 3.69 -9.81 -22.55
CA GLU A 50 2.98 -11.06 -22.86
C GLU A 50 2.29 -11.65 -21.62
N LYS A 51 2.96 -11.61 -20.46
CA LYS A 51 2.37 -12.01 -19.18
C LYS A 51 1.18 -11.12 -18.79
N ALA A 52 1.28 -9.80 -18.94
CA ALA A 52 0.18 -8.88 -18.66
C ALA A 52 -1.02 -9.17 -19.56
N PHE A 53 -0.80 -9.46 -20.85
CA PHE A 53 -1.89 -9.76 -21.79
C PHE A 53 -2.61 -11.06 -21.44
N ALA A 54 -1.86 -12.11 -21.07
CA ALA A 54 -2.46 -13.34 -20.57
C ALA A 54 -3.27 -13.09 -19.28
N ALA A 55 -2.79 -12.20 -18.40
CA ALA A 55 -3.51 -11.81 -17.20
C ALA A 55 -4.81 -11.04 -17.51
N TYR A 56 -4.84 -10.19 -18.54
CA TYR A 56 -6.07 -9.50 -18.95
C TYR A 56 -7.17 -10.44 -19.40
N GLU A 57 -6.82 -11.52 -20.11
CA GLU A 57 -7.78 -12.58 -20.45
C GLU A 57 -8.33 -13.25 -19.19
N GLN A 58 -7.46 -13.57 -18.24
CA GLN A 58 -7.85 -14.18 -16.96
C GLN A 58 -8.73 -13.25 -16.11
N PHE A 59 -8.48 -11.94 -16.14
CA PHE A 59 -9.18 -10.96 -15.30
C PHE A 59 -10.32 -10.22 -16.02
N ALA A 60 -10.66 -10.60 -17.25
CA ALA A 60 -11.61 -9.86 -18.07
C ALA A 60 -12.97 -9.60 -17.38
N ASP A 61 -13.52 -10.61 -16.70
CA ASP A 61 -14.80 -10.47 -16.00
C ASP A 61 -14.69 -9.56 -14.78
N ARG A 62 -13.56 -9.64 -14.05
CA ARG A 62 -13.28 -8.75 -12.92
C ARG A 62 -13.11 -7.31 -13.38
N ILE A 63 -12.34 -7.05 -14.45
CA ILE A 63 -12.16 -5.71 -15.02
C ILE A 63 -13.52 -5.10 -15.36
N ARG A 64 -14.39 -5.85 -16.08
CA ARG A 64 -15.73 -5.37 -16.44
C ARG A 64 -16.62 -5.13 -15.22
N THR A 65 -16.51 -5.98 -14.20
CA THR A 65 -17.28 -5.85 -12.95
C THR A 65 -16.84 -4.62 -12.15
N ASN A 66 -15.54 -4.33 -12.15
CA ASN A 66 -14.95 -3.26 -11.35
C ASN A 66 -15.01 -1.89 -12.05
N ALA A 67 -15.01 -1.85 -13.39
CA ALA A 67 -15.05 -0.63 -14.19
C ALA A 67 -16.08 0.43 -13.72
N PRO A 68 -17.36 0.12 -13.48
CA PRO A 68 -18.35 1.13 -13.07
C PRO A 68 -18.16 1.65 -11.63
N HIS A 69 -17.17 1.15 -10.89
CA HIS A 69 -16.94 1.49 -9.48
C HIS A 69 -15.59 2.14 -9.21
N SER A 70 -14.71 2.17 -10.21
CA SER A 70 -13.29 2.46 -10.05
C SER A 70 -13.02 3.83 -9.42
N THR A 71 -13.71 4.89 -9.88
CA THR A 71 -13.56 6.24 -9.33
C THR A 71 -14.18 6.37 -7.95
N ARG A 72 -15.36 5.78 -7.77
CA ARG A 72 -16.11 5.83 -6.51
C ARG A 72 -15.28 5.30 -5.34
N TRP A 73 -14.46 4.27 -5.55
CA TRP A 73 -13.63 3.73 -4.47
C TRP A 73 -12.62 4.75 -3.93
N ILE A 74 -11.98 5.50 -4.83
CA ILE A 74 -11.02 6.55 -4.46
C ILE A 74 -11.74 7.71 -3.76
N GLU A 75 -12.86 8.17 -4.32
CA GLU A 75 -13.68 9.25 -3.76
C GLU A 75 -14.20 8.90 -2.35
N GLN A 76 -14.76 7.70 -2.19
CA GLN A 76 -15.29 7.22 -0.91
C GLN A 76 -14.19 6.96 0.13
N ALA A 77 -12.98 6.59 -0.30
CA ALA A 77 -11.83 6.50 0.57
C ALA A 77 -11.39 7.89 1.06
N ALA A 78 -11.30 8.86 0.16
CA ALA A 78 -10.97 10.25 0.50
C ALA A 78 -11.97 10.85 1.51
N ASP A 79 -13.27 10.65 1.29
CA ASP A 79 -14.34 11.11 2.20
C ASP A 79 -14.16 10.60 3.65
N ARG A 80 -13.55 9.42 3.83
CA ARG A 80 -13.32 8.83 5.15
C ARG A 80 -11.96 9.22 5.75
N VAL A 81 -10.90 9.18 4.95
CA VAL A 81 -9.52 9.37 5.43
C VAL A 81 -9.20 10.85 5.65
N VAL A 82 -9.65 11.75 4.77
CA VAL A 82 -9.28 13.17 4.85
C VAL A 82 -9.72 13.83 6.17
N PRO A 83 -10.97 13.65 6.66
CA PRO A 83 -11.36 14.19 7.96
C PRO A 83 -10.57 13.58 9.12
N LEU A 84 -10.22 12.30 9.03
CA LEU A 84 -9.47 11.59 10.08
C LEU A 84 -8.05 12.13 10.23
N LEU A 85 -7.42 12.55 9.13
CA LEU A 85 -6.06 13.09 9.11
C LEU A 85 -5.98 14.62 9.23
N ASP A 86 -7.13 15.30 9.31
CA ASP A 86 -7.20 16.78 9.25
C ASP A 86 -6.49 17.34 8.00
N ALA A 87 -6.76 16.71 6.86
CA ALA A 87 -6.07 16.96 5.59
C ALA A 87 -6.94 17.70 4.56
N GLY A 88 -8.01 18.38 4.98
CA GLY A 88 -8.96 19.06 4.08
C GLY A 88 -8.38 20.23 3.26
N HIS A 89 -7.11 20.57 3.50
CA HIS A 89 -6.35 21.59 2.77
C HIS A 89 -5.49 21.01 1.64
N LEU A 90 -5.38 19.67 1.54
CA LEU A 90 -4.66 18.99 0.46
C LEU A 90 -5.63 18.56 -0.64
N ASP A 91 -5.14 18.55 -1.88
CA ASP A 91 -5.87 17.98 -3.01
C ASP A 91 -5.37 16.55 -3.25
N ILE A 92 -6.24 15.71 -3.85
CA ILE A 92 -5.96 14.30 -4.11
C ILE A 92 -6.16 14.07 -5.61
N ASP A 93 -5.09 13.62 -6.28
CA ASP A 93 -5.14 13.15 -7.66
C ASP A 93 -5.10 11.62 -7.69
N GLY A 94 -6.03 11.02 -8.43
CA GLY A 94 -6.18 9.58 -8.54
C GLY A 94 -6.31 9.11 -9.98
N ILE A 95 -5.80 7.91 -10.25
CA ILE A 95 -5.91 7.22 -11.53
C ILE A 95 -6.46 5.83 -11.28
N ALA A 96 -7.67 5.58 -11.79
CA ALA A 96 -8.22 4.25 -11.92
C ALA A 96 -7.84 3.68 -13.28
N MET A 97 -7.23 2.49 -13.32
CA MET A 97 -6.72 1.93 -14.57
C MET A 97 -6.71 0.40 -14.55
N VAL A 98 -6.45 -0.19 -15.71
CA VAL A 98 -5.96 -1.58 -15.80
C VAL A 98 -4.44 -1.52 -15.90
N GLY A 99 -3.77 -2.09 -14.91
CA GLY A 99 -2.31 -2.10 -14.78
C GLY A 99 -1.64 -3.23 -15.54
N LEU A 100 -0.46 -3.62 -15.10
CA LEU A 100 0.33 -4.71 -15.68
C LEU A 100 0.24 -6.02 -14.87
N ALA A 101 -0.79 -6.14 -14.02
CA ALA A 101 -0.95 -7.24 -13.07
C ALA A 101 0.27 -7.45 -12.14
N THR A 102 0.86 -6.34 -11.68
CA THR A 102 2.05 -6.31 -10.81
C THR A 102 1.79 -5.72 -9.42
N SER A 103 1.01 -4.65 -9.33
CA SER A 103 0.55 -4.04 -8.09
C SER A 103 -0.92 -3.64 -8.21
N ASN A 104 -1.68 -3.75 -7.11
CA ASN A 104 -3.10 -3.40 -7.05
C ASN A 104 -3.33 -1.92 -6.71
N GLY A 105 -2.42 -1.30 -5.97
CA GLY A 105 -2.43 0.11 -5.62
C GLY A 105 -1.01 0.62 -5.35
N TRP A 106 -0.78 1.92 -5.55
CA TRP A 106 0.41 2.63 -5.11
C TRP A 106 0.21 4.15 -5.18
N VAL A 107 1.12 4.90 -4.57
CA VAL A 107 1.26 6.35 -4.75
C VAL A 107 2.61 6.65 -5.40
N ALA A 108 2.62 7.54 -6.39
CA ALA A 108 3.83 8.06 -7.00
C ALA A 108 3.64 9.52 -7.40
N ASP A 109 4.61 10.38 -7.08
CA ASP A 109 4.56 11.82 -7.37
C ASP A 109 3.27 12.49 -6.85
N GLY A 110 2.78 12.05 -5.68
CA GLY A 110 1.52 12.52 -5.08
C GLY A 110 0.24 12.02 -5.74
N THR A 111 0.33 11.24 -6.82
CA THR A 111 -0.82 10.64 -7.51
C THR A 111 -1.06 9.22 -7.00
N LEU A 112 -2.30 8.91 -6.64
CA LEU A 112 -2.76 7.56 -6.32
C LEU A 112 -3.09 6.79 -7.59
N TYR A 113 -2.65 5.54 -7.67
CA TYR A 113 -2.96 4.62 -8.76
C TYR A 113 -3.70 3.40 -8.21
N LEU A 114 -4.77 3.00 -8.88
CA LEU A 114 -5.57 1.84 -8.53
C LEU A 114 -5.77 0.93 -9.76
N ALA A 115 -5.22 -0.28 -9.69
CA ALA A 115 -5.25 -1.27 -10.76
C ALA A 115 -6.43 -2.24 -10.57
N VAL A 116 -7.52 -1.97 -11.29
CA VAL A 116 -8.82 -2.62 -11.04
C VAL A 116 -8.83 -4.13 -11.35
N GLU A 117 -7.88 -4.63 -12.16
CA GLU A 117 -7.78 -6.05 -12.49
C GLU A 117 -7.31 -6.91 -11.31
N LEU A 118 -6.65 -6.31 -10.32
CA LEU A 118 -6.15 -7.01 -9.13
C LEU A 118 -7.05 -6.85 -7.91
N ILE A 119 -8.15 -6.12 -8.01
CA ILE A 119 -9.11 -5.93 -6.92
C ILE A 119 -10.16 -7.06 -6.96
N PRO A 120 -10.15 -8.00 -5.99
CA PRO A 120 -11.01 -9.18 -6.06
C PRO A 120 -12.49 -8.86 -5.85
N ASP A 121 -12.81 -7.89 -4.99
CA ASP A 121 -14.17 -7.51 -4.62
C ASP A 121 -14.23 -6.09 -4.01
N GLU A 122 -15.45 -5.61 -3.77
CA GLU A 122 -15.75 -4.28 -3.20
C GLU A 122 -15.08 -4.04 -1.83
N ARG A 123 -14.94 -5.10 -1.04
CA ARG A 123 -14.35 -5.01 0.29
C ARG A 123 -12.86 -4.76 0.19
N ALA A 124 -12.17 -5.52 -0.67
CA ALA A 124 -10.76 -5.28 -0.95
C ALA A 124 -10.54 -3.87 -1.47
N ALA A 125 -11.45 -3.38 -2.33
CA ALA A 125 -11.40 -2.02 -2.87
C ALA A 125 -11.51 -0.96 -1.77
N GLU A 126 -12.45 -1.12 -0.82
CA GLU A 126 -12.65 -0.18 0.28
C GLU A 126 -11.39 -0.06 1.16
N ILE A 127 -10.77 -1.18 1.52
CA ILE A 127 -9.55 -1.20 2.33
C ILE A 127 -8.38 -0.62 1.53
N LEU A 128 -8.15 -1.11 0.30
CA LEU A 128 -7.01 -0.73 -0.51
C LEU A 128 -7.04 0.76 -0.87
N ALA A 129 -8.18 1.28 -1.32
CA ALA A 129 -8.28 2.70 -1.67
C ALA A 129 -8.00 3.59 -0.44
N ALA A 130 -8.51 3.23 0.75
CA ALA A 130 -8.22 3.98 1.97
C ALA A 130 -6.74 3.86 2.39
N HIS A 131 -6.10 2.71 2.17
CA HIS A 131 -4.68 2.49 2.39
C HIS A 131 -3.84 3.43 1.51
N GLU A 132 -4.11 3.46 0.20
CA GLU A 132 -3.38 4.32 -0.72
C GLU A 132 -3.64 5.82 -0.48
N ILE A 133 -4.86 6.20 -0.10
CA ILE A 133 -5.17 7.59 0.28
C ILE A 133 -4.38 7.98 1.54
N ALA A 134 -4.20 7.06 2.50
CA ALA A 134 -3.39 7.32 3.68
C ALA A 134 -1.94 7.64 3.29
N HIS A 135 -1.34 6.91 2.33
CA HIS A 135 -0.02 7.24 1.80
C HIS A 135 0.02 8.60 1.08
N ALA A 136 -0.94 8.86 0.19
CA ALA A 136 -1.01 10.10 -0.60
C ALA A 136 -1.10 11.34 0.29
N LEU A 137 -1.78 11.23 1.44
CA LEU A 137 -1.89 12.31 2.42
C LEU A 137 -0.71 12.33 3.41
N GLN A 138 -0.18 11.18 3.82
CA GLN A 138 0.94 11.12 4.77
C GLN A 138 2.21 11.74 4.18
N ALA A 139 2.52 11.50 2.91
CA ALA A 139 3.77 11.97 2.30
C ALA A 139 3.97 13.51 2.39
N PRO A 140 2.97 14.37 2.08
CA PRO A 140 3.11 15.83 2.14
C PRO A 140 2.76 16.47 3.50
N LEU A 141 2.16 15.76 4.45
CA LEU A 141 1.68 16.34 5.72
C LEU A 141 2.78 16.84 6.68
N PRO A 142 3.93 16.16 6.82
CA PRO A 142 5.04 16.66 7.64
C PRO A 142 5.64 17.96 7.09
N GLU A 143 6.26 18.77 7.96
CA GLU A 143 6.92 20.02 7.54
C GLU A 143 7.99 19.81 6.45
N GLN A 144 8.68 18.67 6.52
CA GLN A 144 9.55 18.17 5.47
C GLN A 144 8.88 16.92 4.91
N PRO A 145 8.38 16.96 3.67
CA PRO A 145 7.77 15.80 3.03
C PRO A 145 8.69 14.59 3.08
N TRP A 146 8.09 13.41 3.18
CA TRP A 146 8.85 12.18 3.15
C TRP A 146 9.50 12.02 1.76
N PRO A 147 10.75 11.52 1.70
CA PRO A 147 11.35 11.19 0.41
C PRO A 147 10.63 9.98 -0.20
N ASP A 148 10.55 9.93 -1.53
CA ASP A 148 9.91 8.81 -2.26
C ASP A 148 10.62 7.48 -2.01
N GLU A 149 11.95 7.53 -1.81
CA GLU A 149 12.79 6.40 -1.44
C GLU A 149 13.45 6.68 -0.09
N GLY A 150 13.61 5.63 0.73
CA GLY A 150 14.19 5.75 2.05
C GLY A 150 14.67 4.42 2.63
N PRO A 151 15.15 4.44 3.88
CA PRO A 151 15.56 3.23 4.57
C PRO A 151 14.36 2.34 4.90
N LEU A 152 14.59 1.03 5.07
CA LEU A 152 13.58 0.03 5.44
C LEU A 152 12.60 0.51 6.53
N GLY A 153 13.10 1.18 7.57
CA GLY A 153 12.27 1.65 8.67
C GLY A 153 11.22 2.69 8.26
N GLN A 154 11.50 3.52 7.25
CA GLN A 154 10.55 4.45 6.67
C GLN A 154 9.37 3.68 6.06
N ASP A 155 9.67 2.72 5.20
CA ASP A 155 8.65 1.90 4.53
C ASP A 155 7.79 1.13 5.54
N ILE A 156 8.43 0.51 6.56
CA ILE A 156 7.72 -0.20 7.62
C ILE A 156 6.77 0.72 8.39
N TYR A 157 7.20 1.95 8.69
CA TYR A 157 6.32 2.91 9.35
C TYR A 157 5.16 3.31 8.45
N SER A 158 5.43 3.65 7.18
CA SER A 158 4.38 4.10 6.25
C SER A 158 3.33 3.02 6.02
N GLU A 159 3.76 1.78 5.74
CA GLU A 159 2.86 0.65 5.52
C GLU A 159 2.08 0.28 6.79
N GLY A 160 2.76 0.35 7.94
CA GLY A 160 2.14 0.18 9.23
C GLY A 160 1.08 1.25 9.53
N PHE A 161 1.33 2.50 9.12
CA PHE A 161 0.43 3.62 9.34
C PHE A 161 -0.85 3.45 8.54
N ALA A 162 -0.72 3.23 7.23
CA ALA A 162 -1.86 3.02 6.34
C ALA A 162 -2.69 1.80 6.77
N THR A 163 -2.04 0.68 7.11
CA THR A 163 -2.74 -0.54 7.56
C THR A 163 -3.44 -0.35 8.91
N ALA A 164 -2.79 0.29 9.88
CA ALA A 164 -3.41 0.52 11.18
C ALA A 164 -4.61 1.48 11.08
N LEU A 165 -4.51 2.47 10.19
CA LEU A 165 -5.58 3.42 9.91
C LEU A 165 -6.79 2.74 9.30
N THR A 166 -6.60 1.89 8.29
CA THR A 166 -7.70 1.12 7.68
C THR A 166 -8.33 0.15 8.67
N ALA A 167 -7.53 -0.46 9.56
CA ALA A 167 -8.03 -1.30 10.63
C ALA A 167 -8.92 -0.56 11.64
N GLU A 168 -8.65 0.72 11.92
CA GLU A 168 -9.52 1.57 12.76
C GLU A 168 -10.77 2.04 12.00
N LEU A 169 -10.64 2.38 10.71
CA LEU A 169 -11.77 2.82 9.87
C LEU A 169 -12.79 1.73 9.59
N PHE A 170 -12.34 0.49 9.40
CA PHE A 170 -13.20 -0.64 9.03
C PHE A 170 -13.08 -1.80 10.04
N PRO A 171 -13.58 -1.62 11.27
CA PRO A 171 -13.45 -2.62 12.34
C PRO A 171 -14.27 -3.90 12.09
N GLN A 172 -15.14 -3.91 11.08
CA GLN A 172 -15.87 -5.10 10.62
C GLN A 172 -14.96 -6.14 9.94
N TYR A 173 -13.72 -5.78 9.62
CA TYR A 173 -12.76 -6.63 8.92
C TYR A 173 -11.63 -7.07 9.84
N GLY A 174 -11.17 -8.32 9.68
CA GLY A 174 -10.05 -8.86 10.44
C GLY A 174 -8.72 -8.20 10.04
N LEU A 175 -7.76 -8.20 10.97
CA LEU A 175 -6.43 -7.61 10.73
C LEU A 175 -5.71 -8.23 9.52
N ALA A 176 -5.85 -9.54 9.30
CA ALA A 176 -5.24 -10.21 8.16
C ALA A 176 -5.74 -9.64 6.82
N GLU A 177 -6.97 -9.13 6.82
CA GLU A 177 -7.67 -8.65 5.63
C GLU A 177 -7.28 -7.22 5.31
N HIS A 178 -6.91 -6.43 6.33
CA HIS A 178 -6.23 -5.16 6.16
C HIS A 178 -4.80 -5.33 5.64
N LEU A 179 -4.11 -6.38 6.08
CA LEU A 179 -2.75 -6.69 5.64
C LEU A 179 -2.69 -7.24 4.21
N TRP A 180 -3.72 -7.96 3.75
CA TRP A 180 -3.75 -8.63 2.43
C TRP A 180 -4.81 -8.12 1.46
N PHE A 181 -5.62 -7.15 1.87
CA PHE A 181 -6.75 -6.64 1.09
C PHE A 181 -7.72 -7.76 0.66
N GLY A 182 -8.03 -8.69 1.57
CA GLY A 182 -8.93 -9.81 1.28
C GLY A 182 -8.97 -10.89 2.38
N PRO A 183 -9.97 -11.79 2.34
CA PRO A 183 -10.14 -12.86 3.34
C PRO A 183 -9.16 -14.02 3.17
N GLY A 184 -9.04 -14.86 4.20
CA GLY A 184 -8.35 -16.17 4.11
C GLY A 184 -6.89 -16.20 4.56
N TYR A 185 -6.41 -15.16 5.25
CA TYR A 185 -5.00 -15.01 5.65
C TYR A 185 -4.76 -15.17 7.17
N ASP A 186 -5.67 -15.84 7.89
CA ASP A 186 -5.56 -16.04 9.34
C ASP A 186 -4.35 -16.91 9.73
N ASP A 187 -4.06 -17.95 8.95
CA ASP A 187 -2.87 -18.79 9.16
C ASP A 187 -1.59 -17.98 8.97
N TRP A 188 -1.52 -17.15 7.92
CA TRP A 188 -0.39 -16.24 7.72
C TRP A 188 -0.23 -15.25 8.88
N LEU A 189 -1.33 -14.71 9.42
CA LEU A 189 -1.27 -13.82 10.58
C LEU A 189 -0.80 -14.56 11.83
N ALA A 190 -1.22 -15.82 12.02
CA ALA A 190 -0.72 -16.67 13.09
C ALA A 190 0.78 -16.93 12.95
N ASP A 191 1.29 -17.11 11.73
CA ASP A 191 2.71 -17.30 11.45
C ASP A 191 3.53 -16.03 11.74
N CYS A 192 2.97 -14.86 11.41
CA CYS A 192 3.57 -13.56 11.75
C CYS A 192 3.72 -13.41 13.27
N ARG A 193 2.68 -13.73 14.05
CA ARG A 193 2.72 -13.69 15.52
C ARG A 193 3.79 -14.61 16.09
N ARG A 194 3.94 -15.82 15.55
CA ARG A 194 4.98 -16.77 16.01
C ARG A 194 6.40 -16.29 15.69
N SER A 195 6.54 -15.52 14.61
CA SER A 195 7.84 -15.04 14.13
C SER A 195 8.17 -13.62 14.59
N GLU A 196 7.26 -12.94 15.30
CA GLU A 196 7.33 -11.50 15.58
C GLU A 196 8.64 -11.09 16.24
N THR A 197 9.06 -11.76 17.31
CA THR A 197 10.30 -11.42 18.02
C THR A 197 11.53 -11.50 17.12
N ALA A 198 11.65 -12.58 16.33
CA ALA A 198 12.76 -12.76 15.41
C ALA A 198 12.72 -11.74 14.26
N ALA A 199 11.53 -11.46 13.73
CA ALA A 199 11.34 -10.46 12.68
C ALA A 199 11.69 -9.05 13.15
N ARG A 200 11.29 -8.66 14.37
CA ARG A 200 11.63 -7.36 14.97
C ARG A 200 13.15 -7.21 15.14
N ALA A 201 13.84 -8.25 15.61
CA ALA A 201 15.30 -8.23 15.71
C ALA A 201 15.97 -8.09 14.33
N ALA A 202 15.49 -8.82 13.31
CA ALA A 202 16.01 -8.76 11.95
C ALA A 202 15.76 -7.40 11.29
N ILE A 203 14.57 -6.81 11.50
CA ILE A 203 14.22 -5.46 11.04
C ILE A 203 15.13 -4.44 11.72
N LEU A 204 15.30 -4.51 13.05
CA LEU A 204 16.16 -3.59 13.79
C LEU A 204 17.60 -3.59 13.27
N ALA A 205 18.14 -4.77 12.94
CA ALA A 205 19.48 -4.92 12.39
C ALA A 205 19.64 -4.31 10.97
N ASN A 206 18.53 -4.11 10.25
CA ASN A 206 18.51 -3.60 8.88
C ASN A 206 17.76 -2.27 8.76
N LEU A 207 17.45 -1.62 9.88
CA LEU A 207 16.47 -0.54 9.92
C LEU A 207 16.84 0.64 9.00
N ASP A 208 18.12 0.96 8.92
CA ASP A 208 18.66 2.08 8.13
C ASP A 208 19.10 1.66 6.72
N SER A 209 18.80 0.43 6.29
CA SER A 209 19.21 -0.07 4.97
C SER A 209 18.35 0.55 3.88
N GLU A 210 19.00 1.14 2.87
CA GLU A 210 18.38 1.60 1.61
C GLU A 210 18.46 0.54 0.50
N ASP A 211 19.00 -0.66 0.77
CA ASP A 211 19.06 -1.75 -0.20
C ASP A 211 17.65 -2.32 -0.50
N ALA A 212 17.20 -2.19 -1.75
CA ALA A 212 15.92 -2.71 -2.22
C ALA A 212 15.77 -4.24 -2.04
N ALA A 213 16.85 -5.01 -1.99
CA ALA A 213 16.77 -6.44 -1.65
C ALA A 213 16.35 -6.65 -0.19
N VAL A 214 16.82 -5.79 0.71
CA VAL A 214 16.45 -5.80 2.13
C VAL A 214 14.98 -5.39 2.29
N SER A 215 14.51 -4.30 1.66
CA SER A 215 13.09 -3.93 1.70
C SER A 215 12.19 -5.05 1.14
N ARG A 216 12.57 -5.65 0.00
CA ARG A 216 11.81 -6.75 -0.61
C ARG A 216 11.64 -7.96 0.31
N ARG A 217 12.66 -8.30 1.11
CA ARG A 217 12.63 -9.41 2.07
C ARG A 217 11.51 -9.27 3.12
N PHE A 218 11.18 -8.05 3.51
CA PHE A 218 10.19 -7.79 4.57
C PHE A 218 8.83 -7.32 4.06
N LEU A 219 8.77 -6.67 2.89
CA LEU A 219 7.58 -5.93 2.44
C LEU A 219 6.95 -6.45 1.15
N THR A 220 7.59 -7.36 0.41
CA THR A 220 7.04 -7.85 -0.87
C THR A 220 6.74 -9.34 -0.85
N LEU A 221 6.09 -9.85 -1.91
CA LEU A 221 5.80 -11.27 -2.12
C LEU A 221 6.93 -12.04 -2.82
N SER A 222 7.89 -11.31 -3.39
CA SER A 222 8.97 -11.85 -4.20
C SER A 222 10.30 -11.96 -3.47
N GLY A 223 10.36 -11.53 -2.20
CA GLY A 223 11.58 -11.56 -1.41
C GLY A 223 11.83 -12.95 -0.82
N GLU A 224 13.03 -13.49 -1.00
CA GLU A 224 13.45 -14.67 -0.23
C GLU A 224 13.61 -14.27 1.25
N SER A 225 12.94 -14.99 2.15
CA SER A 225 12.90 -14.66 3.57
C SER A 225 12.59 -15.91 4.39
N GLU A 226 13.20 -16.04 5.57
CA GLU A 226 12.75 -17.03 6.57
C GLU A 226 11.44 -16.65 7.27
N PHE A 227 10.95 -15.42 7.03
CA PHE A 227 9.71 -14.91 7.61
C PHE A 227 8.53 -15.06 6.64
N PRO A 228 7.29 -15.06 7.15
CA PRO A 228 6.12 -14.85 6.31
C PRO A 228 6.30 -13.63 5.39
N GLN A 229 5.92 -13.78 4.12
CA GLN A 229 5.97 -12.68 3.15
C GLN A 229 5.19 -11.47 3.69
N ARG A 230 5.69 -10.25 3.46
CA ARG A 230 5.11 -8.99 3.97
C ARG A 230 5.05 -8.84 5.49
N ILE A 231 5.84 -9.59 6.27
CA ILE A 231 5.85 -9.44 7.75
C ILE A 231 6.14 -8.02 8.24
N GLY A 232 6.84 -7.19 7.45
CA GLY A 232 7.09 -5.79 7.76
C GLY A 232 5.80 -4.98 7.96
N TYR A 233 4.74 -5.29 7.19
CA TYR A 233 3.42 -4.67 7.35
C TYR A 233 2.84 -4.99 8.73
N TYR A 234 2.92 -6.26 9.15
CA TYR A 234 2.44 -6.69 10.45
C TYR A 234 3.19 -5.97 11.58
N VAL A 235 4.53 -5.95 11.52
CA VAL A 235 5.38 -5.30 12.53
C VAL A 235 5.10 -3.79 12.60
N GLY A 236 5.04 -3.11 11.46
CA GLY A 236 4.69 -1.69 11.38
C GLY A 236 3.30 -1.40 11.93
N THR A 237 2.31 -2.23 11.61
CA THR A 237 0.93 -2.08 12.11
C THR A 237 0.88 -2.17 13.63
N ARG A 238 1.64 -3.11 14.23
CA ARG A 238 1.72 -3.25 15.69
C ARG A 238 2.33 -2.03 16.36
N LEU A 239 3.42 -1.49 15.80
CA LEU A 239 4.01 -0.23 16.24
C LEU A 239 2.95 0.89 16.24
N ILE A 240 2.29 1.11 15.11
CA ILE A 240 1.34 2.24 14.98
C ILE A 240 0.16 2.06 15.92
N GLN A 241 -0.36 0.85 16.09
CA GLN A 241 -1.42 0.57 17.06
C GLN A 241 -1.01 0.89 18.51
N ASP A 242 0.25 0.66 18.88
CA ASP A 242 0.76 1.03 20.21
C ASP A 242 0.89 2.55 20.32
N LEU A 243 1.50 3.22 19.34
CA LEU A 243 1.64 4.68 19.31
C LEU A 243 0.29 5.41 19.31
N ARG A 244 -0.71 4.87 18.61
CA ARG A 244 -2.06 5.43 18.51
C ARG A 244 -2.81 5.52 19.85
N ARG A 245 -2.34 4.81 20.88
CA ARG A 245 -2.89 4.94 22.26
C ARG A 245 -2.55 6.29 22.90
N GLU A 246 -1.46 6.91 22.46
CA GLU A 246 -0.92 8.17 23.02
C GLU A 246 -0.97 9.31 22.02
N HIS A 247 -1.02 8.99 20.73
CA HIS A 247 -1.00 9.94 19.62
C HIS A 247 -2.29 9.88 18.80
N SER A 248 -2.66 11.02 18.22
CA SER A 248 -3.79 11.10 17.27
C SER A 248 -3.34 10.75 15.85
N TRP A 249 -4.27 10.39 14.95
CA TRP A 249 -3.93 10.17 13.54
C TRP A 249 -3.31 11.40 12.86
N PRO A 250 -3.85 12.63 13.04
CA PRO A 250 -3.23 13.81 12.45
C PRO A 250 -1.82 14.10 13.00
N ASP A 251 -1.51 13.69 14.23
CA ASP A 251 -0.17 13.79 14.81
C ASP A 251 0.79 12.79 14.15
N LEU A 252 0.43 11.50 14.15
CA LEU A 252 1.25 10.43 13.52
C LEU A 252 1.51 10.70 12.03
N ALA A 253 0.52 11.20 11.30
CA ALA A 253 0.65 11.52 9.88
C ALA A 253 1.64 12.66 9.59
N ARG A 254 1.91 13.54 10.57
CA ARG A 254 2.80 14.70 10.44
C ARG A 254 4.21 14.45 10.96
N TRP A 255 4.51 13.24 11.43
CA TRP A 255 5.85 12.91 11.87
C TRP A 255 6.83 12.97 10.70
N SER A 256 7.95 13.65 10.92
CA SER A 256 9.09 13.57 10.00
C SER A 256 9.64 12.15 9.95
N THR A 257 10.32 11.80 8.86
CA THR A 257 11.03 10.51 8.74
C THR A 257 11.96 10.27 9.94
N ALA A 258 12.68 11.29 10.41
CA ALA A 258 13.56 11.17 11.57
C ALA A 258 12.80 10.79 12.86
N ARG A 259 11.62 11.39 13.10
CA ARG A 259 10.76 11.07 14.24
C ARG A 259 10.20 9.65 14.13
N ALA A 260 9.67 9.28 12.97
CA ALA A 260 9.15 7.94 12.69
C ALA A 260 10.22 6.85 12.91
N MET A 261 11.42 7.06 12.37
CA MET A 261 12.56 6.16 12.54
C MET A 261 13.01 6.03 13.99
N HIS A 262 13.03 7.14 14.74
CA HIS A 262 13.37 7.13 16.16
C HIS A 262 12.40 6.27 16.98
N GLU A 263 11.09 6.48 16.77
CA GLU A 263 10.04 5.76 17.51
C GLU A 263 9.97 4.29 17.12
N LEU A 264 10.13 3.96 15.83
CA LEU A 264 10.25 2.58 15.38
C LEU A 264 11.46 1.89 16.04
N ARG A 265 12.62 2.54 16.08
CA ARG A 265 13.81 1.98 16.74
C ARG A 265 13.59 1.75 18.23
N ALA A 266 13.01 2.73 18.94
CA ALA A 266 12.70 2.62 20.36
C ALA A 266 11.75 1.44 20.63
N TRP A 267 10.67 1.34 19.85
CA TRP A 267 9.72 0.24 19.95
C TRP A 267 10.34 -1.12 19.63
N LEU A 268 11.22 -1.22 18.63
CA LEU A 268 11.94 -2.46 18.31
C LEU A 268 12.94 -2.87 19.40
N THR A 269 13.49 -1.90 20.15
CA THR A 269 14.50 -2.12 21.20
C THR A 269 13.89 -2.52 22.55
N ASN A 270 12.71 -2.00 22.89
CA ASN A 270 12.05 -2.20 24.19
C ASN A 270 11.42 -3.60 24.36
N ASN A 271 12.04 -4.63 23.80
CA ASN A 271 11.53 -6.00 23.70
C ASN A 271 12.01 -6.91 24.83
N ASP A 272 11.53 -6.66 26.04
CA ASP A 272 11.42 -7.74 27.01
C ASP A 272 9.95 -8.08 27.26
N PRO A 273 9.38 -9.09 26.56
CA PRO A 273 8.00 -9.51 26.78
C PRO A 273 7.73 -10.10 28.19
N GLU A 274 8.75 -10.25 29.04
CA GLU A 274 8.60 -10.70 30.44
C GLU A 274 8.34 -9.57 31.45
N GLU A 275 8.79 -8.32 31.23
CA GLU A 275 8.64 -7.27 32.26
C GLU A 275 7.23 -6.68 32.36
N ALA A 276 6.41 -6.79 31.31
CA ALA A 276 5.05 -6.25 31.29
C ALA A 276 3.99 -7.10 32.04
N ARG A 277 4.37 -8.23 32.65
CA ARG A 277 3.43 -9.19 33.29
C ARG A 277 3.55 -9.33 34.81
N VAL A 278 4.26 -8.46 35.50
CA VAL A 278 4.21 -8.42 36.98
C VAL A 278 3.43 -7.19 37.46
N PRO A 279 2.10 -7.29 37.65
CA PRO A 279 1.42 -6.35 38.52
C PRO A 279 1.94 -6.57 39.95
N ARG A 280 2.51 -5.53 40.55
CA ARG A 280 2.71 -5.47 42.01
C ARG A 280 1.39 -5.13 42.71
#